data_AF-A0A7Y0XBN1-F1
#
_entry.id   AF-A0A7Y0XBN1-F1
#
_cell.length_a   1.000
_cell.length_b   1.000
_cell.length_c   1.000
_cell.angle_alpha   90.00
_cell.angle_beta   90.00
_cell.angle_gamma   90.00
#
_symmetry.space_group_name_H-M   'P 1'
#
loop_
_entity.id
_entity.type
_entity.pdbx_description
1 polymer ?
#
loop_
_entity_poly.entity_id
_entity_poly.type
_entity_poly.pdbx_seq_one_letter_code
_entity_poly.pdbx_strand_id
1 'polypeptide(L)'
;LKNFSVHIAPSGHYQLTPFYDLLSAYPAIGNRGLNKRKLKLAMGLKASRGYKYHISKICLRHIEQTANQFGISNTNCHEIVSAF
;
A
#
# COMPACT_ATOMS: atom_id res chain seq x y z
N LEU A 1 -4.33 10.82 -7.17
CA LEU A 1 -3.14 9.95 -7.05
C LEU A 1 -2.16 10.39 -8.12
N LYS A 2 -0.93 10.82 -7.76
CA LYS A 2 0.08 11.33 -8.71
C LYS A 2 1.36 10.49 -8.78
N ASN A 3 1.52 9.51 -7.89
CA ASN A 3 2.74 8.69 -7.77
C ASN A 3 2.58 7.30 -8.42
N PHE A 4 1.64 7.17 -9.36
CA PHE A 4 1.44 5.97 -10.19
C PHE A 4 1.19 6.44 -11.61
N SER A 5 1.81 5.78 -12.58
CA SER A 5 1.67 6.08 -14.00
C SER A 5 1.50 4.79 -14.80
N VAL A 6 0.93 4.92 -16.00
CA VAL A 6 0.80 3.84 -16.96
C VAL A 6 1.49 4.24 -18.27
N HIS A 7 2.21 3.30 -18.86
CA HIS A 7 2.67 3.42 -20.24
C HIS A 7 1.51 3.05 -21.16
N ILE A 8 1.28 3.87 -22.19
CA ILE A 8 0.27 3.63 -23.21
C ILE A 8 0.99 3.15 -24.47
N ALA A 9 0.75 1.89 -24.81
CA ALA A 9 1.28 1.23 -25.99
C ALA A 9 0.32 1.40 -27.19
N PRO A 10 0.77 1.10 -28.42
CA PRO A 10 -0.10 1.09 -29.59
C PRO A 10 -1.35 0.22 -29.38
N SER A 11 -2.41 0.51 -30.12
CA SER A 11 -3.70 -0.20 -30.03
C SER A 11 -4.41 -0.08 -28.68
N GLY A 12 -4.04 0.90 -27.84
CA GLY A 12 -4.71 1.16 -26.56
C GLY A 12 -4.33 0.20 -25.43
N HIS A 13 -3.29 -0.62 -25.63
CA HIS A 13 -2.72 -1.42 -24.56
C HIS A 13 -2.05 -0.51 -23.52
N TYR A 14 -2.09 -0.92 -22.25
CA TYR A 14 -1.46 -0.18 -21.17
C TYR A 14 -0.75 -1.11 -20.20
N GLN A 15 0.34 -0.62 -19.62
CA GLN A 15 1.11 -1.33 -18.60
C GLN A 15 1.52 -0.37 -17.49
N LEU A 16 1.58 -0.85 -16.25
CA LEU A 16 2.07 -0.06 -15.13
C LEU A 16 3.56 0.30 -15.34
N THR A 17 3.93 1.56 -15.11
CA THR A 17 5.34 1.97 -15.10
C THR A 17 6.04 1.48 -13.83
N PRO A 18 7.38 1.38 -13.80
CA PRO A 18 8.11 1.18 -12.54
C PRO A 18 7.70 2.21 -11.46
N PHE A 19 7.79 1.82 -10.19
CA PHE A 19 7.50 2.73 -9.07
C PHE A 19 8.53 3.86 -8.99
N TYR A 20 8.07 5.06 -8.65
CA TYR A 20 8.88 6.27 -8.52
C TYR A 20 8.41 7.08 -7.30
N ASP A 21 9.13 8.16 -6.96
CA ASP A 21 8.89 9.00 -5.78
C ASP A 21 8.81 8.19 -4.46
N LEU A 22 9.73 7.23 -4.30
CA LEU A 22 9.82 6.38 -3.12
C LEU A 22 10.62 7.05 -2.01
N LEU A 23 9.94 7.45 -0.93
CA LEU A 23 10.56 8.02 0.27
C LEU A 23 10.00 7.36 1.54
N SER A 24 10.88 7.14 2.53
CA SER A 24 10.48 6.65 3.85
C SER A 24 10.26 7.81 4.81
N ALA A 25 9.14 7.82 5.52
CA ALA A 25 8.91 8.75 6.62
C ALA A 25 9.65 8.36 7.91
N TYR A 26 10.28 7.17 7.97
CA TYR A 26 10.91 6.64 9.17
C TYR A 26 12.06 7.52 9.72
N PRO A 27 12.96 8.09 8.89
CA PRO A 27 14.03 8.97 9.39
C PRO A 27 13.52 10.24 10.09
N ALA A 28 12.30 10.67 9.76
CA ALA A 28 11.67 11.84 10.38
C ALA A 28 10.98 11.53 11.73
N ILE A 29 10.95 10.27 12.16
CA ILE A 29 10.34 9.85 13.43
C ILE A 29 11.30 10.13 14.59
N GLY A 30 10.83 10.78 15.66
CA GLY A 30 11.64 10.98 16.86
C GLY A 30 10.99 11.91 17.90
N ASN A 31 11.67 12.15 19.01
CA ASN A 31 11.14 12.94 20.14
C ASN A 31 10.78 14.39 19.76
N ARG A 32 11.51 14.98 18.80
CA ARG A 32 11.22 16.31 18.21
C ARG A 32 10.63 16.22 16.80
N GLY A 33 10.40 15.00 16.30
CA GLY A 33 9.98 14.72 14.94
C GLY A 33 8.54 14.21 14.86
N LEU A 34 8.26 13.45 13.81
CA LEU A 34 6.94 12.84 13.58
C LEU A 34 6.67 11.74 14.60
N ASN A 35 5.43 11.69 15.08
CA ASN A 35 4.98 10.57 15.90
C ASN A 35 4.64 9.37 15.00
N LYS A 36 5.30 8.23 15.23
CA LYS A 36 5.06 6.97 14.50
C LYS A 36 3.59 6.58 14.38
N ARG A 37 2.78 6.80 15.43
CA ARG A 37 1.34 6.47 15.45
C ARG A 37 0.49 7.38 14.57
N LYS A 38 1.00 8.57 14.22
CA LYS A 38 0.31 9.54 13.36
C LYS A 38 0.56 9.29 11.87
N LEU A 39 1.54 8.46 11.51
CA LEU A 39 1.81 8.12 10.11
C LEU A 39 0.63 7.38 9.47
N LYS A 40 0.24 7.82 8.27
CA LYS A 40 -0.89 7.29 7.49
C LYS A 40 -0.45 6.98 6.07
N LEU A 41 -1.01 5.92 5.49
CA LEU A 41 -0.96 5.66 4.06
C LEU A 41 -1.79 6.69 3.30
N ALA A 42 -1.36 7.02 2.07
CA ALA A 42 -2.15 7.84 1.16
C ALA A 42 -3.39 7.11 0.62
N MET A 43 -3.31 5.77 0.51
CA MET A 43 -4.42 4.89 0.13
C MET A 43 -4.72 3.92 1.28
N GLY A 44 -5.99 3.82 1.65
CA GLY A 44 -6.42 2.99 2.78
C GLY A 44 -6.60 1.53 2.40
N LEU A 45 -6.33 0.64 3.34
CA LEU A 45 -6.63 -0.79 3.22
C LEU A 45 -7.99 -1.11 3.81
N LYS A 46 -8.69 -2.09 3.27
CA LYS A 46 -9.97 -2.55 3.82
C LYS A 46 -9.81 -2.99 5.28
N ALA A 47 -10.83 -2.68 6.07
CA ALA A 47 -10.94 -3.10 7.46
C ALA A 47 -12.36 -3.59 7.75
N SER A 48 -12.55 -4.16 8.94
CA SER A 48 -13.86 -4.55 9.47
C SER A 48 -14.89 -3.42 9.42
N ARG A 49 -14.45 -2.18 9.62
CA ARG A 49 -15.25 -0.96 9.39
C ARG A 49 -14.45 0.03 8.55
N GLY A 50 -14.99 0.41 7.39
CA GLY A 50 -14.37 1.38 6.48
C GLY A 50 -12.98 0.94 5.99
N TYR A 51 -12.02 1.88 6.06
CA TYR A 51 -10.64 1.71 5.63
C TYR A 51 -9.64 2.08 6.73
N LYS A 52 -8.50 1.40 6.74
CA LYS A 52 -7.37 1.60 7.64
C LYS A 52 -6.26 2.38 6.94
N TYR A 53 -5.87 3.50 7.54
CA TYR A 53 -4.81 4.35 7.02
C TYR A 53 -3.56 4.35 7.91
N HIS A 54 -3.73 4.29 9.23
CA HIS A 54 -2.60 4.40 10.16
C HIS A 54 -1.64 3.21 10.04
N ILE A 55 -0.39 3.48 9.65
CA ILE A 55 0.63 2.45 9.40
C ILE A 55 0.81 1.56 10.63
N SER A 56 0.85 2.15 11.83
CA SER A 56 1.02 1.41 13.09
C SER A 56 -0.14 0.49 13.46
N LYS A 57 -1.26 0.52 12.72
CA LYS A 57 -2.44 -0.31 12.97
C LYS A 57 -2.75 -1.25 11.81
N ILE A 58 -1.91 -1.28 10.78
CA ILE A 58 -2.03 -2.18 9.64
C ILE A 58 -1.40 -3.53 10.01
N CYS A 59 -2.01 -4.59 9.51
CA CYS A 59 -1.68 -6.00 9.75
C CYS A 59 -2.08 -6.78 8.50
N LEU A 60 -1.54 -7.99 8.31
CA LEU A 60 -1.78 -8.82 7.13
C LEU A 60 -3.26 -8.98 6.77
N ARG A 61 -4.15 -9.21 7.76
CA ARG A 61 -5.59 -9.28 7.54
C ARG A 61 -6.20 -8.12 6.77
N HIS A 62 -5.65 -6.90 6.88
CA HIS A 62 -6.17 -5.74 6.15
C HIS A 62 -5.74 -5.79 4.67
N ILE A 63 -4.57 -6.35 4.38
CA ILE A 63 -4.10 -6.61 3.01
C ILE A 63 -4.97 -7.70 2.39
N GLU A 64 -5.16 -8.83 3.08
CA GLU A 64 -6.05 -9.92 2.66
C GLU A 64 -7.47 -9.42 2.40
N GLN A 65 -8.04 -8.65 3.33
CA GLN A 65 -9.38 -8.06 3.17
C GLN A 65 -9.46 -7.12 1.96
N THR A 66 -8.39 -6.41 1.61
CA THR A 66 -8.35 -5.54 0.42
C THR A 66 -8.24 -6.38 -0.84
N ALA A 67 -7.32 -7.36 -0.86
CA ALA A 67 -7.07 -8.29 -1.96
C ALA A 67 -8.35 -9.04 -2.37
N ASN A 68 -9.12 -9.50 -1.39
CA ASN A 68 -10.40 -10.18 -1.61
C ASN A 68 -11.43 -9.31 -2.34
N GLN A 69 -11.37 -7.97 -2.22
CA GLN A 69 -12.28 -7.08 -2.97
C GLN A 69 -11.96 -7.06 -4.48
N PHE A 70 -10.76 -7.45 -4.87
CA PHE A 70 -10.27 -7.43 -6.25
C PHE A 70 -10.01 -8.84 -6.80
N GLY A 71 -10.50 -9.88 -6.13
CA GLY A 71 -10.35 -11.28 -6.58
C GLY A 71 -8.93 -11.84 -6.45
N ILE A 72 -8.07 -11.21 -5.64
CA ILE A 72 -6.72 -11.72 -5.36
C ILE A 72 -6.80 -12.68 -4.16
N SER A 73 -6.23 -13.88 -4.31
CA SER A 73 -6.27 -14.92 -3.28
C SER A 73 -5.38 -14.60 -2.08
N ASN A 74 -5.74 -15.16 -0.93
CA ASN A 74 -4.91 -15.05 0.27
C ASN A 74 -3.54 -15.73 0.08
N THR A 75 -3.45 -16.81 -0.72
CA THR A 75 -2.18 -17.49 -1.02
C THR A 75 -1.17 -16.54 -1.64
N ASN A 76 -1.59 -15.73 -2.62
CA ASN A 76 -0.72 -14.73 -3.25
C ASN A 76 -0.31 -13.64 -2.25
N CYS A 77 -1.20 -13.26 -1.31
CA CYS A 77 -0.84 -12.32 -0.25
C CYS A 77 0.22 -12.90 0.69
N HIS A 78 0.07 -14.17 1.10
CA HIS A 78 1.05 -14.85 1.95
C HIS A 78 2.39 -15.02 1.25
N GLU A 79 2.40 -15.35 -0.04
CA GLU A 79 3.62 -15.46 -0.86
C GLU A 79 4.42 -14.15 -0.82
N ILE A 80 3.78 -13.01 -1.11
CA ILE A 80 4.41 -11.69 -1.09
C ILE A 80 5.02 -11.38 0.29
N VAL A 81 4.32 -11.72 1.37
CA VAL A 81 4.79 -11.43 2.73
C VAL A 81 5.93 -12.36 3.14
N SER A 82 5.90 -13.62 2.70
CA SER A 82 6.95 -14.60 2.99
C SER A 82 8.26 -14.36 2.23
N ALA A 83 8.22 -13.54 1.18
CA ALA A 83 9.39 -13.20 0.38
C ALA A 83 10.37 -12.22 1.08
N PHE A 84 10.03 -11.72 2.27
CA PHE A 84 10.80 -10.76 3.06
C PHE A 84 10.99 -11.24 4.50
#